data_AF-A0A6I2R8F5-F1
#
_entry.id   AF-A0A6I2R8F5-F1
#
_cell.length_a   1.000
_cell.length_b   1.000
_cell.length_c   1.000
_cell.angle_alpha   90.00
_cell.angle_beta   90.00
_cell.angle_gamma   90.00
#
_symmetry.space_group_name_H-M   'P 1'
#
loop_
_entity.id
_entity.type
_entity.pdbx_description
1 polymer ?
#
loop_
_entity_poly.entity_id
_entity_poly.type
_entity_poly.pdbx_seq_one_letter_code
_entity_poly.pdbx_strand_id
1 'polypeptide(L)'
;MGSYTIERFGSVHPRVQPNCGLGNTISGHELEWISVNGLLVASRPIKFNISWDRLNKEGLVYGKEIVIDGKPYICRLVKNYPGANGDWEWHDILSMTSSDDDLWHWKRCWSWSQDRGKDPSTDDHCGVFGYSCAHGEGWILPSTRSQQIGWRPALDRPSMELCRANIGKMISFGCDGMVYKGELADFSDYDLLVDFINPMPVLELGHAVQTDDLSFVFDRAQLDFIHEL
;
A
#
# COMPACT_ATOMS: atom_id res chain seq x y z
N MET A 1 -16.05 2.29 9.14
CA MET A 1 -14.61 2.43 9.47
C MET A 1 -13.91 1.26 8.81
N GLY A 2 -13.00 1.53 7.88
CA GLY A 2 -12.17 0.47 7.31
C GLY A 2 -11.33 -0.18 8.40
N SER A 3 -11.15 -1.49 8.36
CA SER A 3 -10.26 -2.19 9.27
C SER A 3 -8.86 -2.23 8.65
N TYR A 4 -7.93 -1.44 9.18
CA TYR A 4 -6.50 -1.62 8.88
C TYR A 4 -5.86 -2.57 9.89
N THR A 5 -4.73 -3.15 9.51
CA THR A 5 -3.89 -3.95 10.43
C THR A 5 -2.48 -3.36 10.50
N ILE A 6 -1.79 -3.64 11.60
CA ILE A 6 -0.39 -3.23 11.78
C ILE A 6 0.49 -4.45 11.62
N GLU A 7 1.47 -4.36 10.73
CA GLU A 7 2.48 -5.39 10.48
C GLU A 7 3.87 -4.86 10.83
N ARG A 8 4.76 -5.76 11.26
CA ARG A 8 6.13 -5.40 11.66
C ARG A 8 7.13 -6.31 10.96
N PHE A 9 7.84 -5.77 9.98
CA PHE A 9 8.86 -6.46 9.20
C PHE A 9 9.68 -5.46 8.38
N GLY A 10 10.79 -5.95 7.81
CA GLY A 10 11.77 -5.14 7.11
C GLY A 10 12.55 -4.21 8.02
N SER A 11 13.71 -3.76 7.57
CA SER A 11 14.56 -2.81 8.30
C SER A 11 15.28 -1.88 7.34
N VAL A 12 15.69 -0.71 7.84
CA VAL A 12 16.63 0.16 7.13
C VAL A 12 18.05 -0.21 7.55
N HIS A 13 18.81 -0.77 6.63
CA HIS A 13 20.19 -1.14 6.88
C HIS A 13 21.08 0.10 7.08
N PRO A 14 21.99 0.11 8.08
CA PRO A 14 22.78 1.30 8.43
C PRO A 14 23.86 1.67 7.40
N ARG A 15 24.23 0.75 6.51
CA ARG A 15 25.17 1.00 5.41
C ARG A 15 24.45 1.28 4.10
N VAL A 16 25.15 1.93 3.17
CA VAL A 16 24.67 2.11 1.79
C VAL A 16 24.38 0.74 1.19
N GLN A 17 23.12 0.50 0.88
CA GLN A 17 22.60 -0.70 0.24
C GLN A 17 21.65 -0.26 -0.90
N PRO A 18 21.31 -1.18 -1.83
CA PRO A 18 20.20 -0.96 -2.76
C PRO A 18 18.92 -0.53 -2.03
N ASN A 19 17.97 0.02 -2.79
CA ASN A 19 16.64 0.38 -2.27
C ASN A 19 16.73 1.41 -1.12
N CYS A 20 17.72 2.28 -1.18
CA CYS A 20 18.00 3.27 -0.15
C CYS A 20 18.17 2.71 1.28
N GLY A 21 18.48 1.42 1.41
CA GLY A 21 18.67 0.73 2.68
C GLY A 21 17.49 -0.13 3.13
N LEU A 22 16.31 -0.04 2.50
CA LEU A 22 15.19 -0.91 2.82
C LEU A 22 15.50 -2.36 2.41
N GLY A 23 15.35 -3.30 3.34
CA GLY A 23 15.55 -4.72 3.09
C GLY A 23 15.00 -5.59 4.22
N ASN A 24 15.53 -6.81 4.32
CA ASN A 24 15.11 -7.83 5.28
C ASN A 24 15.10 -7.35 6.74
N THR A 25 14.25 -7.99 7.54
CA THR A 25 14.11 -7.73 8.96
C THR A 25 15.42 -7.99 9.71
N ILE A 26 15.85 -6.99 10.47
CA ILE A 26 16.85 -7.11 11.52
C ILE A 26 16.08 -7.10 12.84
N SER A 27 16.24 -8.15 13.65
CA SER A 27 15.49 -8.30 14.92
C SER A 27 15.65 -7.08 15.82
N GLY A 28 14.52 -6.53 16.28
CA GLY A 28 14.45 -5.33 17.12
C GLY A 28 14.52 -4.00 16.33
N HIS A 29 14.61 -4.06 15.01
CA HIS A 29 14.62 -2.91 14.10
C HIS A 29 13.55 -3.03 13.01
N GLU A 30 12.47 -3.75 13.31
CA GLU A 30 11.33 -3.92 12.42
C GLU A 30 10.70 -2.57 12.09
N LEU A 31 10.40 -2.35 10.81
CA LEU A 31 9.56 -1.24 10.38
C LEU A 31 8.10 -1.59 10.63
N GLU A 32 7.33 -0.57 11.01
CA GLU A 32 5.89 -0.69 11.20
C GLU A 32 5.15 -0.25 9.94
N TRP A 33 4.27 -1.13 9.47
CA TRP A 33 3.48 -0.97 8.25
C TRP A 33 2.00 -0.96 8.61
N ILE A 34 1.28 0.00 8.06
CA ILE A 34 -0.18 0.05 8.11
C ILE A 34 -0.69 -0.65 6.84
N SER A 35 -1.32 -1.79 7.00
CA SER A 35 -1.94 -2.57 5.92
C SER A 35 -3.39 -2.12 5.73
N VAL A 36 -3.70 -1.58 4.56
CA VAL A 36 -5.03 -1.09 4.18
C VAL A 36 -5.26 -1.37 2.70
N ASN A 37 -6.38 -2.00 2.35
CA ASN A 37 -6.74 -2.35 0.95
C ASN A 37 -5.61 -3.02 0.14
N GLY A 38 -4.92 -4.00 0.74
CA GLY A 38 -3.82 -4.72 0.06
C GLY A 38 -2.51 -3.94 -0.04
N LEU A 39 -2.51 -2.66 0.33
CA LEU A 39 -1.33 -1.79 0.37
C LEU A 39 -0.72 -1.75 1.78
N LEU A 40 0.60 -1.82 1.85
CA LEU A 40 1.35 -1.61 3.09
C LEU A 40 2.04 -0.25 3.04
N VAL A 41 1.68 0.66 3.92
CA VAL A 41 2.32 1.99 3.99
C VAL A 41 3.10 2.12 5.29
N ALA A 42 4.35 2.55 5.21
CA ALA A 42 5.16 2.75 6.42
C ALA A 42 4.49 3.78 7.34
N SER A 43 4.36 3.46 8.63
CA SER A 43 3.69 4.34 9.60
C SER A 43 4.42 5.67 9.80
N ARG A 44 5.70 5.75 9.41
CA ARG A 44 6.52 6.96 9.40
C ARG A 44 7.49 7.00 8.22
N PRO A 45 8.08 8.16 7.86
CA PRO A 45 9.19 8.19 6.94
C PRO A 45 10.37 7.41 7.53
N ILE A 46 10.90 6.45 6.78
CA ILE A 46 11.94 5.53 7.23
C ILE A 46 13.34 6.09 7.01
N LYS A 47 13.46 7.16 6.20
CA LYS A 47 14.72 7.81 5.89
C LYS A 47 14.53 9.29 5.60
N PHE A 48 15.22 10.14 6.34
CA PHE A 48 15.27 11.59 6.12
C PHE A 48 16.49 12.00 5.31
N ASN A 49 16.54 13.27 4.90
CA ASN A 49 17.68 13.86 4.18
C ASN A 49 17.98 13.15 2.86
N ILE A 50 16.93 12.67 2.20
CA ILE A 50 16.93 12.00 0.90
C ILE A 50 16.10 12.83 -0.08
N SER A 51 16.64 13.00 -1.30
CA SER A 51 15.96 13.77 -2.35
C SER A 51 15.04 12.87 -3.17
N TRP A 52 14.01 13.47 -3.76
CA TRP A 52 13.14 12.78 -4.71
C TRP A 52 13.95 12.22 -5.89
N ASP A 53 14.92 12.99 -6.41
CA ASP A 53 15.82 12.55 -7.49
C ASP A 53 16.59 11.28 -7.13
N ARG A 54 17.00 11.13 -5.86
CA ARG A 54 17.71 9.92 -5.41
C ARG A 54 16.77 8.71 -5.40
N LEU A 55 15.54 8.89 -4.92
CA LEU A 55 14.52 7.84 -4.93
C LEU A 55 14.19 7.43 -6.38
N ASN A 56 14.04 8.41 -7.27
CA ASN A 56 13.74 8.18 -8.68
C ASN A 56 14.86 7.42 -9.38
N LYS A 57 16.11 7.81 -9.15
CA LYS A 57 17.30 7.11 -9.67
C LYS A 57 17.38 5.66 -9.21
N GLU A 58 16.87 5.35 -8.02
CA GLU A 58 16.80 3.98 -7.48
C GLU A 58 15.57 3.20 -7.96
N GLY A 59 14.65 3.83 -8.72
CA GLY A 59 13.39 3.25 -9.20
C GLY A 59 12.25 3.27 -8.18
N LEU A 60 12.44 3.88 -7.01
CA LEU A 60 11.52 3.76 -5.87
C LEU A 60 10.37 4.76 -5.88
N VAL A 61 10.32 5.68 -6.85
CA VAL A 61 9.21 6.64 -6.93
C VAL A 61 7.96 5.96 -7.47
N TYR A 62 8.07 5.35 -8.65
CA TYR A 62 6.91 4.84 -9.40
C TYR A 62 6.67 3.35 -9.22
N GLY A 63 7.65 2.60 -8.73
CA GLY A 63 7.52 1.16 -8.54
C GLY A 63 8.82 0.44 -8.87
N LYS A 64 9.29 -0.36 -7.92
CA LYS A 64 10.41 -1.27 -8.11
C LYS A 64 10.18 -2.55 -7.34
N GLU A 65 10.42 -3.67 -8.02
CA GLU A 65 10.46 -4.98 -7.37
C GLU A 65 11.57 -5.03 -6.31
N ILE A 66 11.17 -5.37 -5.10
CA ILE A 66 12.06 -5.65 -3.98
C ILE A 66 11.63 -6.94 -3.29
N VAL A 67 12.55 -7.55 -2.55
CA VAL A 67 12.27 -8.71 -1.72
C VAL A 67 12.59 -8.35 -0.28
N ILE A 68 11.63 -8.57 0.62
CA ILE A 68 11.80 -8.43 2.06
C ILE A 68 11.40 -9.75 2.71
N ASP A 69 12.32 -10.37 3.44
CA ASP A 69 12.13 -11.65 4.13
C ASP A 69 11.63 -12.77 3.20
N GLY A 70 12.13 -12.78 1.97
CA GLY A 70 11.76 -13.76 0.94
C GLY A 70 10.43 -13.48 0.24
N LYS A 71 9.69 -12.44 0.63
CA LYS A 71 8.43 -12.03 -0.01
C LYS A 71 8.67 -10.91 -1.03
N PRO A 72 8.15 -11.02 -2.26
CA PRO A 72 8.25 -9.98 -3.27
C PRO A 72 7.25 -8.84 -3.01
N TYR A 73 7.65 -7.61 -3.33
CA TYR A 73 6.83 -6.41 -3.24
C TYR A 73 7.17 -5.45 -4.38
N ILE A 74 6.23 -4.61 -4.78
CA ILE A 74 6.52 -3.39 -5.55
C ILE A 74 6.64 -2.23 -4.57
N CYS A 75 7.83 -1.66 -4.44
CA CYS A 75 8.08 -0.51 -3.60
C CYS A 75 7.97 0.79 -4.38
N ARG A 76 7.13 1.71 -3.89
CA ARG A 76 6.87 3.02 -4.50
C ARG A 76 6.58 4.10 -3.46
N LEU A 77 6.41 5.33 -3.92
CA LEU A 77 5.78 6.39 -3.14
C LEU A 77 4.25 6.31 -3.25
N VAL A 78 3.54 6.93 -2.32
CA VAL A 78 2.08 7.12 -2.38
C VAL A 78 1.75 8.27 -3.34
N LYS A 79 0.60 8.22 -4.00
CA LYS A 79 0.03 9.35 -4.76
C LYS A 79 -0.75 10.27 -3.82
N ASN A 80 -0.47 11.56 -3.83
CA ASN A 80 -1.13 12.51 -2.94
C ASN A 80 -1.97 13.56 -3.72
N TYR A 81 -1.75 13.70 -5.03
CA TYR A 81 -2.52 14.62 -5.86
C TYR A 81 -3.43 13.83 -6.81
N PRO A 82 -4.63 14.33 -7.15
CA PRO A 82 -5.52 13.65 -8.08
C PRO A 82 -4.81 13.34 -9.41
N GLY A 83 -4.84 12.05 -9.78
CA GLY A 83 -4.84 11.68 -11.20
C GLY A 83 -6.00 12.36 -11.93
N ALA A 84 -6.03 12.31 -13.27
CA ALA A 84 -7.15 12.86 -14.05
C ALA A 84 -8.52 12.30 -13.63
N ASN A 85 -8.54 11.17 -12.92
CA ASN A 85 -9.73 10.47 -12.44
C ASN A 85 -10.06 10.72 -10.96
N GLY A 86 -9.30 11.53 -10.23
CA GLY A 86 -9.60 11.83 -8.82
C GLY A 86 -9.00 10.88 -7.77
N ASP A 87 -8.04 10.02 -8.16
CA ASP A 87 -7.46 9.00 -7.27
C ASP A 87 -6.50 9.61 -6.22
N TRP A 88 -7.02 10.04 -5.07
CA TRP A 88 -6.24 10.62 -3.96
C TRP A 88 -5.80 9.52 -3.01
N GLU A 89 -4.87 8.68 -3.44
CA GLU A 89 -4.49 7.47 -2.69
C GLU A 89 -4.16 7.75 -1.21
N TRP A 90 -3.39 8.80 -0.89
CA TRP A 90 -3.13 9.17 0.50
C TRP A 90 -4.40 9.58 1.26
N HIS A 91 -5.30 10.33 0.63
CA HIS A 91 -6.56 10.73 1.25
C HIS A 91 -7.47 9.52 1.51
N ASP A 92 -7.51 8.57 0.56
CA ASP A 92 -8.27 7.34 0.69
C ASP A 92 -7.72 6.49 1.84
N ILE A 93 -6.40 6.35 1.94
CA ILE A 93 -5.71 5.72 3.08
C ILE A 93 -6.15 6.36 4.40
N LEU A 94 -6.15 7.69 4.49
CA LEU A 94 -6.56 8.41 5.71
C LEU A 94 -8.04 8.16 6.04
N SER A 95 -8.92 8.17 5.04
CA SER A 95 -10.37 7.94 5.23
C SER A 95 -10.70 6.52 5.71
N MET A 96 -9.89 5.54 5.30
CA MET A 96 -10.01 4.14 5.71
C MET A 96 -9.34 3.85 7.06
N THR A 97 -8.44 4.73 7.51
CA THR A 97 -7.66 4.53 8.74
C THR A 97 -7.94 5.61 9.78
N SER A 98 -7.03 6.58 9.93
CA SER A 98 -7.13 7.75 10.79
C SER A 98 -6.25 8.87 10.24
N SER A 99 -6.57 10.12 10.58
CA SER A 99 -5.73 11.29 10.32
C SER A 99 -4.81 11.65 11.51
N ASP A 100 -4.76 10.80 12.54
CA ASP A 100 -3.99 11.06 13.75
C ASP A 100 -2.48 10.96 13.53
N ASP A 101 -1.75 11.88 14.16
CA ASP A 101 -0.28 11.89 14.14
C ASP A 101 0.33 10.70 14.90
N ASP A 102 -0.42 10.12 15.84
CA ASP A 102 0.02 8.94 16.58
C ASP A 102 0.13 7.70 15.67
N LEU A 103 -0.67 7.63 14.59
CA LEU A 103 -0.61 6.55 13.61
C LEU A 103 0.39 6.84 12.49
N TRP A 104 0.37 8.06 11.95
CA TRP A 104 1.09 8.39 10.71
C TRP A 104 2.33 9.23 10.90
N HIS A 105 2.58 9.77 12.09
CA HIS A 105 3.79 10.53 12.43
C HIS A 105 4.13 11.62 11.39
N TRP A 106 3.12 12.35 10.90
CA TRP A 106 3.27 13.37 9.88
C TRP A 106 3.75 14.70 10.47
N LYS A 107 3.61 14.93 11.78
CA LYS A 107 3.87 16.23 12.39
C LYS A 107 5.34 16.63 12.26
N ARG A 108 5.54 17.85 11.75
CA ARG A 108 6.85 18.48 11.49
C ARG A 108 7.73 17.72 10.50
N CYS A 109 7.16 16.80 9.71
CA CYS A 109 7.88 16.15 8.63
C CYS A 109 7.03 15.98 7.37
N TRP A 110 7.67 16.19 6.23
CA TRP A 110 7.14 15.94 4.90
C TRP A 110 7.49 14.52 4.46
N SER A 111 6.57 13.87 3.76
CA SER A 111 6.82 12.64 3.01
C SER A 111 6.79 12.95 1.51
N TRP A 112 7.77 12.46 0.75
CA TRP A 112 7.73 12.53 -0.72
C TRP A 112 6.56 11.74 -1.30
N SER A 113 5.93 12.24 -2.37
CA SER A 113 4.91 11.52 -3.15
C SER A 113 5.35 11.27 -4.60
N GLN A 114 4.54 10.53 -5.36
CA GLN A 114 4.74 10.35 -6.81
C GLN A 114 4.50 11.62 -7.62
N ASP A 115 3.84 12.62 -7.02
CA ASP A 115 3.25 13.73 -7.76
C ASP A 115 4.32 14.65 -8.33
N ARG A 116 4.02 15.16 -9.52
CA ARG A 116 4.80 16.18 -10.23
C ARG A 116 3.89 17.40 -10.36
N GLY A 117 4.44 18.60 -10.17
CA GLY A 117 3.64 19.80 -10.34
C GLY A 117 3.12 19.91 -11.77
N LYS A 118 1.89 20.38 -11.89
CA LYS A 118 1.16 20.48 -13.17
C LYS A 118 0.97 21.92 -13.62
N ASP A 119 1.27 22.88 -12.74
CA ASP A 119 1.16 24.31 -13.00
C ASP A 119 2.53 24.91 -13.35
N PRO A 120 2.59 25.98 -14.15
CA PRO A 120 3.87 26.64 -14.50
C PRO A 120 4.71 27.11 -13.31
N SER A 121 4.11 27.29 -12.13
CA SER A 121 4.83 27.68 -10.91
C SER A 121 5.41 26.49 -10.13
N THR A 122 5.05 25.25 -10.51
CA THR A 122 5.42 24.02 -9.80
C THR A 122 5.87 22.89 -10.73
N ASP A 123 5.95 23.11 -12.05
CA ASP A 123 6.21 22.07 -13.06
C ASP A 123 7.59 21.39 -12.94
N ASP A 124 8.52 22.02 -12.24
CA ASP A 124 9.83 21.50 -11.85
C ASP A 124 9.86 20.92 -10.42
N HIS A 125 8.75 20.98 -9.67
CA HIS A 125 8.64 20.50 -8.29
C HIS A 125 8.00 19.10 -8.19
N CYS A 126 8.26 18.45 -7.06
CA CYS A 126 7.64 17.19 -6.67
C CYS A 126 6.75 17.37 -5.44
N GLY A 127 5.67 16.59 -5.39
CA GLY A 127 4.71 16.63 -4.30
C GLY A 127 5.27 16.08 -2.99
N VAL A 128 4.81 16.68 -1.91
CA VAL A 128 4.99 16.20 -0.54
C VAL A 128 3.69 16.28 0.25
N PHE A 129 3.57 15.45 1.28
CA PHE A 129 2.42 15.45 2.19
C PHE A 129 2.79 15.36 3.67
N GLY A 130 1.90 15.88 4.53
CA GLY A 130 2.02 15.88 5.99
C GLY A 130 2.40 17.23 6.62
N TYR A 131 3.38 17.21 7.52
CA TYR A 131 3.95 18.37 8.23
C TYR A 131 3.06 19.06 9.26
N SER A 132 2.01 19.78 8.83
CA SER A 132 1.13 20.55 9.72
C SER A 132 -0.18 19.82 10.05
N CYS A 133 -0.63 18.94 9.16
CA CYS A 133 -1.76 18.04 9.32
C CYS A 133 -1.57 16.82 8.40
N ALA A 134 -2.36 15.76 8.59
CA ALA A 134 -2.29 14.56 7.73
C ALA A 134 -2.56 14.87 6.24
N HIS A 135 -3.45 15.83 5.97
CA HIS A 135 -3.79 16.34 4.64
C HIS A 135 -2.92 17.53 4.20
N GLY A 136 -1.81 17.81 4.89
CA GLY A 136 -0.93 18.90 4.47
C GLY A 136 -0.31 18.56 3.13
N GLU A 137 -0.23 19.54 2.24
CA GLU A 137 0.31 19.39 0.89
C GLU A 137 1.40 20.43 0.64
N GLY A 138 2.34 20.09 -0.23
CA GLY A 138 3.39 21.01 -0.65
C GLY A 138 4.10 20.57 -1.92
N TRP A 139 4.87 21.51 -2.47
CA TRP A 139 5.69 21.32 -3.67
C TRP A 139 7.12 21.68 -3.34
N ILE A 140 8.06 20.77 -3.58
CA ILE A 140 9.49 20.96 -3.26
C ILE A 140 10.34 20.53 -4.44
N LEU A 141 11.40 21.29 -4.73
CA LEU A 141 12.37 20.92 -5.77
C LEU A 141 12.91 19.49 -5.54
N PRO A 142 12.97 18.65 -6.59
CA PRO A 142 13.27 17.22 -6.46
C PRO A 142 14.68 16.93 -5.94
N SER A 143 15.60 17.87 -6.10
CA SER A 143 16.98 17.80 -5.61
C SER A 143 17.12 18.14 -4.12
N THR A 144 16.07 18.68 -3.50
CA THR A 144 16.10 19.15 -2.10
C THR A 144 16.35 18.00 -1.14
N ARG A 145 17.19 18.27 -0.14
CA ARG A 145 17.45 17.35 0.97
C ARG A 145 17.31 18.11 2.27
N SER A 146 16.50 17.59 3.19
CA SER A 146 16.25 18.19 4.49
C SER A 146 16.00 17.12 5.54
N GLN A 147 16.33 17.41 6.79
CA GLN A 147 15.96 16.56 7.93
C GLN A 147 14.45 16.56 8.19
N GLN A 148 13.70 17.48 7.57
CA GLN A 148 12.25 17.56 7.67
C GLN A 148 11.53 16.90 6.49
N ILE A 149 12.25 16.30 5.53
CA ILE A 149 11.65 15.65 4.37
C ILE A 149 12.18 14.22 4.28
N GLY A 150 11.28 13.27 4.23
CA GLY A 150 11.62 11.85 4.31
C GLY A 150 10.95 11.00 3.24
N TRP A 151 11.52 9.82 3.07
CA TRP A 151 10.96 8.74 2.30
C TRP A 151 10.04 7.89 3.17
N ARG A 152 8.75 7.87 2.83
CA ARG A 152 7.75 6.94 3.37
C ARG A 152 7.36 5.97 2.24
N PRO A 153 7.89 4.74 2.23
CA PRO A 153 7.53 3.78 1.21
C PRO A 153 6.10 3.26 1.40
N ALA A 154 5.49 2.92 0.27
CA ALA A 154 4.39 1.99 0.18
C ALA A 154 4.85 0.73 -0.55
N LEU A 155 4.31 -0.42 -0.15
CA LEU A 155 4.57 -1.72 -0.77
C LEU A 155 3.26 -2.28 -1.30
N ASP A 156 3.16 -2.42 -2.60
CA ASP A 156 2.13 -3.26 -3.20
C ASP A 156 2.57 -4.72 -3.07
N ARG A 157 1.65 -5.57 -2.65
CA ARG A 157 1.84 -7.01 -2.72
C ARG A 157 1.44 -7.46 -4.12
N PRO A 158 2.32 -8.13 -4.87
CA PRO A 158 1.89 -8.78 -6.10
C PRO A 158 0.77 -9.77 -5.77
N SER A 159 -0.30 -9.72 -6.55
CA SER A 159 -1.36 -10.72 -6.46
C SER A 159 -0.76 -12.10 -6.65
N MET A 160 -1.15 -13.05 -5.83
CA MET A 160 -0.64 -14.41 -5.93
C MET A 160 -1.24 -15.09 -7.16
N GLU A 161 -0.44 -15.96 -7.79
CA GLU A 161 -0.98 -16.94 -8.72
C GLU A 161 -1.57 -18.12 -7.93
N LEU A 162 -2.84 -18.44 -8.20
CA LEU A 162 -3.52 -19.56 -7.58
C LEU A 162 -3.08 -20.88 -8.20
N CYS A 163 -2.87 -21.89 -7.35
CA CYS A 163 -2.68 -23.27 -7.76
C CYS A 163 -3.54 -24.20 -6.89
N ARG A 164 -3.70 -25.46 -7.32
CA ARG A 164 -4.52 -26.45 -6.60
C ARG A 164 -4.08 -26.65 -5.13
N ALA A 165 -2.83 -26.35 -4.78
CA ALA A 165 -2.33 -26.44 -3.40
C ALA A 165 -2.83 -25.30 -2.49
N ASN A 166 -3.45 -24.26 -3.04
CA ASN A 166 -4.08 -23.19 -2.26
C ASN A 166 -5.53 -23.50 -1.86
N ILE A 167 -6.16 -24.53 -2.45
CA ILE A 167 -7.51 -24.95 -2.07
C ILE A 167 -7.51 -25.41 -0.61
N GLY A 168 -8.50 -24.95 0.15
CA GLY A 168 -8.64 -25.16 1.59
C GLY A 168 -7.79 -24.21 2.46
N LYS A 169 -7.11 -23.23 1.85
CA LYS A 169 -6.36 -22.22 2.60
C LYS A 169 -7.14 -20.92 2.74
N MET A 170 -6.86 -20.21 3.84
CA MET A 170 -7.37 -18.87 4.04
C MET A 170 -6.69 -17.89 3.08
N ILE A 171 -7.50 -17.12 2.39
CA ILE A 171 -7.07 -16.06 1.48
C ILE A 171 -7.68 -14.72 1.88
N SER A 172 -7.04 -13.65 1.43
CA SER A 172 -7.57 -12.30 1.42
C SER A 172 -7.51 -11.75 0.01
N PHE A 173 -8.59 -11.11 -0.44
CA PHE A 173 -8.69 -10.58 -1.79
C PHE A 173 -9.45 -9.26 -1.79
N GLY A 174 -9.10 -8.39 -2.72
CA GLY A 174 -9.77 -7.11 -2.96
C GLY A 174 -10.82 -7.24 -4.06
N CYS A 175 -11.99 -6.66 -3.86
CA CYS A 175 -13.03 -6.51 -4.88
C CYS A 175 -13.76 -5.19 -4.62
N ASP A 176 -13.87 -4.34 -5.63
CA ASP A 176 -14.50 -3.01 -5.55
C ASP A 176 -14.03 -2.15 -4.37
N GLY A 177 -12.72 -2.18 -4.07
CA GLY A 177 -12.15 -1.39 -2.97
C GLY A 177 -12.51 -1.90 -1.58
N MET A 178 -13.13 -3.08 -1.47
CA MET A 178 -13.33 -3.80 -0.21
C MET A 178 -12.41 -5.01 -0.13
N VAL A 179 -11.96 -5.34 1.09
CA VAL A 179 -11.12 -6.51 1.33
C VAL A 179 -11.93 -7.60 2.02
N TYR A 180 -11.95 -8.77 1.39
CA TYR A 180 -12.61 -9.97 1.90
C TYR A 180 -11.57 -10.96 2.43
N LYS A 181 -12.01 -11.82 3.34
CA LYS A 181 -11.22 -12.93 3.89
C LYS A 181 -12.10 -14.17 3.99
N GLY A 182 -11.61 -15.29 3.46
CA GLY A 182 -12.34 -16.57 3.46
C GLY A 182 -11.44 -17.72 3.05
N GLU A 183 -11.96 -18.93 3.12
CA GLU A 183 -11.27 -20.14 2.66
C GLU A 183 -11.47 -20.31 1.15
N LEU A 184 -10.38 -20.58 0.41
CA LEU A 184 -10.46 -20.86 -1.01
C LEU A 184 -11.03 -22.27 -1.25
N ALA A 185 -12.30 -22.35 -1.66
CA ALA A 185 -12.97 -23.63 -1.88
C ALA A 185 -12.63 -24.24 -3.25
N ASP A 186 -12.62 -23.42 -4.30
CA ASP A 186 -12.13 -23.79 -5.64
C ASP A 186 -11.86 -22.53 -6.48
N PHE A 187 -11.26 -22.69 -7.66
CA PHE A 187 -11.13 -21.59 -8.62
C PHE A 187 -11.07 -22.10 -10.06
N SER A 188 -11.48 -21.24 -10.98
CA SER A 188 -11.30 -21.40 -12.42
C SER A 188 -10.45 -20.25 -12.97
N ASP A 189 -10.25 -20.21 -14.29
CA ASP A 189 -9.61 -19.05 -14.94
C ASP A 189 -10.44 -17.77 -14.78
N TYR A 190 -11.74 -17.90 -14.50
CA TYR A 190 -12.69 -16.80 -14.42
C TYR A 190 -13.29 -16.61 -13.03
N ASP A 191 -13.36 -17.67 -12.22
CA ASP A 191 -14.14 -17.67 -10.99
C ASP A 191 -13.25 -17.94 -9.77
N LEU A 192 -13.53 -17.24 -8.68
CA LEU A 192 -12.98 -17.51 -7.36
C LEU A 192 -14.11 -17.96 -6.43
N LEU A 193 -14.10 -19.21 -5.98
CA LEU A 193 -15.07 -19.74 -5.04
C LEU A 193 -14.50 -19.65 -3.62
N VAL A 194 -15.21 -18.93 -2.75
CA VAL A 194 -14.75 -18.64 -1.40
C VAL A 194 -15.83 -19.00 -0.38
N ASP A 195 -15.42 -19.74 0.65
CA ASP A 195 -16.23 -20.06 1.81
C ASP A 195 -15.93 -19.07 2.95
N PHE A 196 -16.97 -18.43 3.48
CA PHE A 196 -16.88 -17.47 4.59
C PHE A 196 -17.26 -18.10 5.91
N ILE A 197 -16.62 -17.65 7.00
CA ILE A 197 -16.89 -18.16 8.36
C ILE A 197 -18.26 -17.69 8.88
N ASN A 198 -18.75 -16.54 8.39
CA ASN A 198 -20.05 -15.98 8.77
C ASN A 198 -20.84 -15.61 7.50
N PRO A 199 -22.19 -15.70 7.54
CA PRO A 199 -23.02 -15.26 6.42
C PRO A 199 -22.75 -13.79 6.10
N MET A 200 -22.39 -13.51 4.86
CA MET A 200 -22.25 -12.14 4.38
C MET A 200 -23.64 -11.54 4.13
N PRO A 201 -23.91 -10.28 4.50
CA PRO A 201 -25.13 -9.61 4.08
C PRO A 201 -25.20 -9.59 2.55
N VAL A 202 -26.11 -10.38 1.98
CA VAL A 202 -26.34 -10.62 0.54
C VAL A 202 -26.56 -9.33 -0.27
N LEU A 203 -26.82 -8.21 0.41
CA LEU A 203 -27.34 -6.97 -0.17
C LEU A 203 -26.32 -6.03 -0.82
N GLU A 204 -25.01 -6.30 -0.81
CA GLU A 204 -24.02 -5.39 -1.43
C GLU A 204 -22.90 -6.09 -2.22
N LEU A 205 -23.14 -7.27 -2.77
CA LEU A 205 -22.20 -7.91 -3.69
C LEU A 205 -22.86 -8.05 -5.07
N GLY A 206 -22.99 -6.94 -5.82
CA GLY A 206 -23.46 -6.96 -7.22
C GLY A 206 -22.60 -7.80 -8.17
N HIS A 207 -21.49 -8.33 -7.65
CA HIS A 207 -20.37 -8.93 -8.36
C HIS A 207 -20.07 -10.37 -7.89
N ALA A 208 -20.79 -10.86 -6.86
CA ALA A 208 -20.65 -12.24 -6.38
C ALA A 208 -21.96 -13.00 -6.45
N VAL A 209 -21.91 -14.26 -6.89
CA VAL A 209 -23.06 -15.16 -6.90
C VAL A 209 -22.99 -16.05 -5.66
N GLN A 210 -23.97 -15.92 -4.77
CA GLN A 210 -24.11 -16.83 -3.65
C GLN A 210 -24.53 -18.21 -4.15
N THR A 211 -23.78 -19.24 -3.78
CA THR A 211 -24.04 -20.63 -4.17
C THR A 211 -24.66 -21.45 -3.04
N ASP A 212 -24.24 -21.18 -1.79
CA ASP A 212 -24.77 -21.75 -0.55
C ASP A 212 -24.73 -20.67 0.57
N ASP A 213 -25.20 -20.99 1.78
CA ASP A 213 -25.30 -20.06 2.92
C ASP A 213 -23.97 -19.32 3.24
N LEU A 214 -22.83 -19.94 2.96
CA LEU A 214 -21.49 -19.41 3.25
C LEU A 214 -20.57 -19.34 2.02
N SER A 215 -21.01 -19.80 0.86
CA SER A 215 -20.15 -19.99 -0.32
C SER A 215 -20.51 -19.01 -1.44
N PHE A 216 -19.53 -18.27 -1.93
CA PHE A 216 -19.71 -17.21 -2.92
C PHE A 216 -18.71 -17.35 -4.06
N VAL A 217 -19.19 -17.10 -5.28
CA VAL A 217 -18.37 -17.05 -6.49
C VAL A 217 -18.13 -15.60 -6.88
N PHE A 218 -16.87 -15.22 -7.07
CA PHE A 218 -16.46 -13.90 -7.55
C PHE A 218 -15.86 -14.01 -8.95
N ASP A 219 -16.17 -13.03 -9.82
CA ASP A 219 -15.49 -12.87 -11.10
C ASP A 219 -14.05 -12.38 -10.86
N ARG A 220 -13.07 -13.20 -11.23
CA ARG A 220 -11.64 -12.92 -11.08
C ARG A 220 -11.19 -11.68 -11.83
N ALA A 221 -11.88 -11.29 -12.90
CA ALA A 221 -11.56 -10.08 -13.65
C ALA A 221 -11.85 -8.79 -12.86
N GLN A 222 -12.64 -8.90 -11.80
CA GLN A 222 -13.06 -7.79 -10.94
C GLN A 222 -12.27 -7.74 -9.63
N LEU A 223 -11.35 -8.69 -9.43
CA LEU A 223 -10.53 -8.74 -8.24
C LEU A 223 -9.31 -7.83 -8.39
N ASP A 224 -9.07 -7.02 -7.37
CA ASP A 224 -7.91 -6.13 -7.30
C ASP A 224 -6.63 -6.92 -7.00
N PHE A 225 -6.72 -7.90 -6.10
CA PHE A 225 -5.62 -8.76 -5.68
C PHE A 225 -6.12 -10.02 -4.98
N ILE A 226 -5.25 -11.02 -4.85
CA ILE A 226 -5.44 -12.22 -4.02
C ILE A 226 -4.15 -12.50 -3.27
N HIS A 227 -4.24 -12.82 -1.98
CA HIS A 227 -3.12 -13.21 -1.12
C HIS A 227 -3.50 -14.36 -0.19
N GLU A 228 -2.57 -15.28 0.07
CA GLU A 228 -2.70 -16.28 1.12
C GLU A 228 -2.44 -15.63 2.50
N LEU A 229 -3.22 -16.00 3.51
CA LEU A 229 -3.13 -15.49 4.89
C LEU A 229 -2.23 -16.35 5.79
#